data_AF-A0A1W9HX24-F1
#
_entry.id   AF-A0A1W9HX24-F1
#
_cell.length_a   1.000
_cell.length_b   1.000
_cell.length_c   1.000
_cell.angle_alpha   90.00
_cell.angle_beta   90.00
_cell.angle_gamma   90.00
#
_symmetry.space_group_name_H-M   'P 1'
#
loop_
_entity.id
_entity.type
_entity.pdbx_description
1 polymer ?
#
loop_
_entity_poly.entity_id
_entity_poly.type
_entity_poly.pdbx_seq_one_letter_code
_entity_poly.pdbx_strand_id
1 'polypeptide(L)'
;MAEYLALSEIEADYFILLVHLERAGTIALKKYYRNKIEILREKSLKISNRIEVSKVLSNEERAVFYSSHIYIAIWLFTSIGKTGKTIDEIAEYFDLPRIRVLEVIRFLHETNLCVEQNGHYKMGTQSTHIEKGSPHLLHHYRNWRLLSIQKSETISDEELMYSAAVSLSKKDFEALREEMVSFIKKFLKTAHESPAEEVAYLNLDFLRVR
;
A
#
# COMPACT_ATOMS: atom_id res chain seq x y z
N MET A 1 -9.57 32.12 -1.32
CA MET A 1 -10.30 31.19 -0.43
C MET A 1 -9.65 29.81 -0.40
N ALA A 2 -9.34 29.16 -1.54
CA ALA A 2 -8.62 27.89 -1.54
C ALA A 2 -7.19 27.98 -0.97
N GLU A 3 -6.45 29.05 -1.28
CA GLU A 3 -5.11 29.32 -0.69
C GLU A 3 -5.14 29.59 0.82
N TYR A 4 -6.28 30.04 1.36
CA TYR A 4 -6.41 30.35 2.79
C TYR A 4 -6.70 29.10 3.64
N LEU A 5 -7.16 28.01 3.02
CA LEU A 5 -7.56 26.77 3.67
C LEU A 5 -6.51 25.65 3.52
N ALA A 6 -5.35 25.94 2.90
CA ALA A 6 -4.28 24.97 2.62
C ALA A 6 -4.77 23.66 1.96
N LEU A 7 -5.83 23.76 1.14
CA LEU A 7 -6.40 22.61 0.44
C LEU A 7 -5.47 22.18 -0.68
N SER A 8 -5.31 20.87 -0.85
CA SER A 8 -4.66 20.33 -2.03
C SER A 8 -5.50 20.59 -3.29
N GLU A 9 -4.90 20.54 -4.48
CA GLU A 9 -5.57 20.91 -5.75
C GLU A 9 -6.93 20.19 -5.97
N ILE A 10 -6.99 18.88 -5.73
CA ILE A 10 -8.23 18.07 -5.80
C ILE A 10 -9.26 18.49 -4.74
N GLU A 11 -8.83 18.84 -3.52
CA GLU A 11 -9.74 19.29 -2.47
C GLU A 11 -10.28 20.69 -2.77
N ALA A 12 -9.46 21.55 -3.36
CA ALA A 12 -9.88 22.86 -3.85
C ALA A 12 -10.90 22.72 -4.99
N ASP A 13 -10.65 21.85 -5.97
CA ASP A 13 -11.59 21.55 -7.06
C ASP A 13 -12.90 20.97 -6.54
N TYR A 14 -12.83 20.05 -5.57
CA TYR A 14 -14.01 19.47 -4.94
C TYR A 14 -14.83 20.55 -4.22
N PHE A 15 -14.18 21.41 -3.45
CA PHE A 15 -14.82 22.51 -2.75
C PHE A 15 -15.49 23.50 -3.72
N ILE A 16 -14.79 23.88 -4.80
CA ILE A 16 -15.33 24.76 -5.84
C ILE A 16 -16.57 24.13 -6.50
N LEU A 17 -16.54 22.84 -6.80
CA LEU A 17 -17.68 22.12 -7.37
C LEU A 17 -18.90 22.10 -6.42
N LEU A 18 -18.68 21.96 -5.11
CA LEU A 18 -19.76 22.05 -4.11
C LEU A 18 -20.39 23.45 -4.09
N VAL A 19 -19.57 24.50 -4.13
CA VAL A 19 -20.05 25.89 -4.19
C VAL A 19 -20.87 26.12 -5.47
N HIS A 20 -20.40 25.61 -6.61
CA HIS A 20 -21.14 25.73 -7.87
C HIS A 20 -22.43 24.89 -7.88
N LEU A 21 -22.45 23.74 -7.23
CA LEU A 21 -23.66 22.94 -7.06
C LEU A 21 -24.74 23.69 -6.28
N GLU A 22 -24.37 24.36 -5.19
CA GLU A 22 -25.29 25.17 -4.38
C GLU A 22 -25.77 26.41 -5.14
N ARG A 23 -24.89 27.06 -5.90
CA ARG A 23 -25.23 28.25 -6.69
C ARG A 23 -25.99 27.95 -7.99
N ALA A 24 -26.08 26.69 -8.41
CA ALA A 24 -26.74 26.33 -9.65
C ALA A 24 -28.26 26.55 -9.58
N GLY A 25 -28.78 27.46 -10.40
CA GLY A 25 -30.21 27.82 -10.41
C GLY A 25 -31.14 26.86 -11.16
N THR A 26 -30.59 25.89 -11.92
CA THR A 26 -31.39 24.97 -12.74
C THR A 26 -31.12 23.51 -12.40
N ILE A 27 -32.15 22.66 -12.59
CA ILE A 27 -32.07 21.22 -12.31
C ILE A 27 -31.00 20.54 -13.18
N ALA A 28 -30.89 20.95 -14.45
CA ALA A 28 -29.88 20.44 -15.38
C ALA A 28 -28.44 20.74 -14.91
N LEU A 29 -28.21 21.97 -14.44
CA LEU A 29 -26.89 22.40 -13.97
C LEU A 29 -26.51 21.74 -12.63
N LYS A 30 -27.48 21.55 -11.72
CA LYS A 30 -27.28 20.76 -10.50
C LYS A 30 -26.90 19.31 -10.81
N LYS A 31 -27.54 18.68 -11.79
CA LYS A 31 -27.21 17.32 -12.23
C LYS A 31 -25.80 17.23 -12.81
N TYR A 32 -25.40 18.22 -13.60
CA TYR A 32 -24.04 18.30 -14.16
C TYR A 32 -22.96 18.36 -13.07
N TYR A 33 -23.11 19.25 -12.08
CA TYR A 33 -22.14 19.37 -10.99
C TYR A 33 -22.13 18.15 -10.06
N ARG A 34 -23.29 17.52 -9.77
CA ARG A 34 -23.31 16.24 -9.04
C ARG A 34 -22.52 15.15 -9.75
N ASN A 35 -22.69 15.00 -11.06
CA ASN A 35 -21.91 14.00 -11.81
C ASN A 35 -20.41 14.31 -11.77
N LYS A 36 -20.00 15.58 -11.85
CA LYS A 36 -18.60 15.98 -11.72
C LYS A 36 -18.03 15.70 -10.32
N ILE A 37 -18.82 15.93 -9.28
CA ILE A 37 -18.46 15.64 -7.88
C ILE A 37 -18.26 14.13 -7.69
N GLU A 38 -19.16 13.29 -8.19
CA GLU A 38 -19.01 11.82 -8.11
C GLU A 38 -17.79 11.33 -8.90
N ILE A 39 -17.52 11.86 -10.09
CA ILE A 39 -16.30 11.54 -10.85
C ILE A 39 -15.04 11.96 -10.06
N LEU A 40 -15.05 13.16 -9.46
CA LEU A 40 -13.91 13.64 -8.69
C LEU A 40 -13.72 12.82 -7.40
N ARG A 41 -14.82 12.35 -6.78
CA ARG A 41 -14.82 11.45 -5.63
C ARG A 41 -14.32 10.05 -5.99
N GLU A 42 -14.70 9.52 -7.15
CA GLU A 42 -14.13 8.27 -7.68
C GLU A 42 -12.63 8.42 -8.00
N LYS A 43 -12.21 9.58 -8.50
CA LYS A 43 -10.80 9.90 -8.74
C LYS A 43 -10.03 10.09 -7.44
N SER A 44 -10.62 10.68 -6.39
CA SER A 44 -9.99 10.78 -5.07
C SER A 44 -10.02 9.46 -4.30
N LEU A 45 -10.91 8.53 -4.62
CA LEU A 45 -10.79 7.14 -4.14
C LEU A 45 -9.70 6.35 -4.88
N LYS A 46 -9.20 6.88 -6.00
CA LYS A 46 -8.00 6.42 -6.73
C LYS A 46 -6.79 7.30 -6.36
N ILE A 47 -6.54 7.51 -5.06
CA ILE A 47 -5.31 8.13 -4.51
C ILE A 47 -4.10 7.24 -4.88
N SER A 48 -3.68 7.35 -6.13
CA SER A 48 -2.50 6.72 -6.70
C SER A 48 -1.56 7.75 -7.33
N ASN A 49 -2.01 9.00 -7.48
CA ASN A 49 -1.36 9.98 -8.36
C ASN A 49 -0.72 11.17 -7.63
N ARG A 50 -0.35 11.04 -6.34
CA ARG A 50 0.23 12.15 -5.56
C ARG A 50 1.55 11.83 -4.87
N ILE A 51 2.42 11.12 -5.58
CA ILE A 51 3.83 11.03 -5.21
C ILE A 51 4.59 11.36 -6.50
N GLU A 52 5.46 12.38 -6.48
CA GLU A 52 6.41 12.61 -7.55
C GLU A 52 7.23 11.33 -7.74
N VAL A 53 6.91 10.55 -8.78
CA VAL A 53 7.52 9.24 -8.95
C VAL A 53 8.90 9.39 -9.56
N SER A 54 9.90 9.30 -8.69
CA SER A 54 11.22 8.72 -8.99
C SER A 54 11.03 7.42 -9.79
N LYS A 55 11.48 7.40 -11.05
CA LYS A 55 11.51 6.25 -11.99
C LYS A 55 10.53 5.11 -11.67
N VAL A 56 9.35 5.07 -12.29
CA VAL A 56 8.40 3.95 -12.14
C VAL A 56 9.04 2.64 -12.66
N LEU A 57 8.92 1.54 -11.93
CA LEU A 57 9.32 0.21 -12.40
C LEU A 57 8.59 -0.17 -13.71
N SER A 58 9.28 -0.81 -14.65
CA SER A 58 8.65 -1.39 -15.85
C SER A 58 7.68 -2.50 -15.48
N ASN A 59 6.83 -2.93 -16.42
CA ASN A 59 5.91 -4.05 -16.15
C ASN A 59 6.67 -5.36 -15.91
N GLU A 60 7.80 -5.58 -16.59
CA GLU A 60 8.68 -6.73 -16.40
C GLU A 60 9.32 -6.70 -15.01
N GLU A 61 9.83 -5.54 -14.60
CA GLU A 61 10.39 -5.35 -13.25
C GLU A 61 9.31 -5.55 -12.18
N ARG A 62 8.09 -5.03 -12.39
CA ARG A 62 6.94 -5.25 -11.49
C ARG A 62 6.55 -6.73 -11.42
N ALA A 63 6.61 -7.46 -12.53
CA ALA A 63 6.33 -8.89 -12.55
C ALA A 63 7.31 -9.65 -11.65
N VAL A 64 8.61 -9.30 -11.70
CA VAL A 64 9.63 -9.87 -10.83
C VAL A 64 9.43 -9.45 -9.37
N PHE A 65 9.26 -8.15 -9.12
CA PHE A 65 9.14 -7.61 -7.76
C PHE A 65 7.90 -8.15 -7.01
N TYR A 66 6.78 -8.34 -7.72
CA TYR A 66 5.55 -8.90 -7.15
C TYR A 66 5.42 -10.43 -7.29
N SER A 67 6.45 -11.11 -7.81
CA SER A 67 6.42 -12.58 -7.97
C SER A 67 6.44 -13.32 -6.63
N SER A 68 7.06 -12.75 -5.59
CA SER A 68 7.18 -13.33 -4.26
C SER A 68 7.20 -12.25 -3.18
N HIS A 69 6.74 -12.57 -1.97
CA HIS A 69 6.79 -11.67 -0.82
C HIS A 69 8.24 -11.33 -0.42
N ILE A 70 9.21 -12.20 -0.74
CA ILE A 70 10.63 -12.04 -0.38
C ILE A 70 11.24 -10.74 -0.95
N TYR A 71 10.89 -10.34 -2.17
CA TYR A 71 11.42 -9.11 -2.76
C TYR A 71 11.03 -7.88 -1.95
N ILE A 72 9.77 -7.82 -1.52
CA ILE A 72 9.23 -6.71 -0.73
C ILE A 72 9.75 -6.79 0.71
N ALA A 73 9.79 -7.98 1.30
CA ALA A 73 10.27 -8.18 2.66
C ALA A 73 11.74 -7.76 2.82
N ILE A 74 12.61 -8.20 1.90
CA ILE A 74 14.02 -7.80 1.89
C ILE A 74 14.15 -6.28 1.63
N TRP A 75 13.38 -5.74 0.67
CA TRP A 75 13.37 -4.31 0.40
C TRP A 75 13.00 -3.48 1.65
N LEU A 76 11.95 -3.87 2.38
CA LEU A 76 11.57 -3.23 3.64
C LEU A 76 12.64 -3.41 4.73
N PHE A 77 13.25 -4.59 4.83
CA PHE A 77 14.29 -4.86 5.82
C PHE A 77 15.53 -3.98 5.64
N THR A 78 15.89 -3.63 4.40
CA THR A 78 16.96 -2.67 4.11
C THR A 78 16.66 -1.23 4.53
N SER A 79 15.42 -0.93 4.93
CA SER A 79 15.04 0.37 5.51
C SER A 79 15.29 0.45 7.02
N ILE A 80 15.47 -0.69 7.68
CA ILE A 80 15.68 -0.77 9.13
C ILE A 80 17.12 -0.39 9.46
N GLY A 81 17.29 0.53 10.40
CA GLY A 81 18.59 1.02 10.83
C GLY A 81 19.20 2.08 9.89
N LYS A 82 20.22 2.79 10.40
CA LYS A 82 20.79 3.95 9.68
C LYS A 82 21.69 3.56 8.51
N THR A 83 22.43 2.46 8.67
CA THR A 83 23.50 1.99 7.78
C THR A 83 23.02 1.06 6.67
N GLY A 84 21.76 0.58 6.72
CA GLY A 84 21.27 -0.47 5.83
C GLY A 84 21.64 -1.87 6.32
N LYS A 85 21.54 -2.87 5.43
CA LYS A 85 21.74 -4.29 5.74
C LYS A 85 22.73 -4.96 4.80
N THR A 86 23.60 -5.80 5.35
CA THR A 86 24.49 -6.68 4.58
C THR A 86 23.75 -7.91 4.09
N ILE A 87 24.34 -8.60 3.10
CA ILE A 87 23.80 -9.86 2.58
C ILE A 87 23.70 -10.92 3.67
N ASP A 88 24.67 -10.96 4.60
CA ASP A 88 24.68 -11.92 5.70
C ASP A 88 23.55 -11.67 6.70
N GLU A 89 23.33 -10.41 7.10
CA GLU A 89 22.21 -10.04 7.97
C GLU A 89 20.86 -10.39 7.34
N ILE A 90 20.71 -10.18 6.02
CA ILE A 90 19.48 -10.52 5.31
C ILE A 90 19.29 -12.04 5.25
N ALA A 91 20.35 -12.79 4.97
CA ALA A 91 20.30 -14.25 4.89
C ALA A 91 19.93 -14.88 6.24
N GLU A 92 20.53 -14.39 7.33
CA GLU A 92 20.23 -14.83 8.69
C GLU A 92 18.80 -14.49 9.09
N TYR A 93 18.34 -13.26 8.83
CA TYR A 93 17.01 -12.81 9.24
C TYR A 93 15.87 -13.58 8.54
N PHE A 94 16.00 -13.84 7.24
CA PHE A 94 14.95 -14.51 6.46
C PHE A 94 15.13 -16.03 6.36
N ASP A 95 16.17 -16.60 6.97
CA ASP A 95 16.56 -18.01 6.84
C ASP A 95 16.65 -18.44 5.35
N LEU A 96 17.38 -17.64 4.56
CA LEU A 96 17.51 -17.85 3.12
C LEU A 96 18.96 -18.18 2.72
N PRO A 97 19.16 -19.08 1.73
CA PRO A 97 20.48 -19.30 1.16
C PRO A 97 21.07 -17.99 0.60
N ARG A 98 22.34 -17.72 0.91
CA ARG A 98 23.06 -16.51 0.45
C ARG A 98 22.92 -16.25 -1.05
N ILE A 99 22.94 -17.31 -1.87
CA ILE A 99 22.77 -17.20 -3.32
C ILE A 99 21.42 -16.57 -3.70
N ARG A 100 20.35 -16.92 -2.97
CA ARG A 100 19.01 -16.39 -3.22
C ARG A 100 18.91 -14.92 -2.79
N VAL A 101 19.54 -14.57 -1.67
CA VAL A 101 19.62 -13.17 -1.22
C VAL A 101 20.37 -12.31 -2.23
N LEU A 102 21.50 -12.80 -2.76
CA LEU A 102 22.28 -12.12 -3.79
C LEU A 102 21.46 -11.86 -5.07
N GLU A 103 20.68 -12.84 -5.53
CA GLU A 103 19.79 -12.68 -6.68
C GLU A 103 18.75 -11.57 -6.46
N VAL A 104 18.13 -11.55 -5.29
CA VAL A 104 17.10 -10.54 -4.95
C VAL A 104 17.74 -9.16 -4.82
N ILE A 105 18.84 -9.03 -4.08
CA ILE A 105 19.53 -7.77 -3.87
C ILE A 105 20.08 -7.20 -5.18
N ARG A 106 20.62 -8.04 -6.07
CA ARG A 106 21.04 -7.60 -7.40
C ARG A 106 19.88 -6.97 -8.17
N PHE A 107 18.72 -7.62 -8.18
CA PHE A 107 17.52 -7.05 -8.81
C PHE A 107 17.09 -5.72 -8.15
N LEU A 108 17.04 -5.66 -6.81
CA LEU A 108 16.68 -4.44 -6.10
C LEU A 108 17.67 -3.30 -6.37
N HIS A 109 18.96 -3.61 -6.53
CA HIS A 109 19.98 -2.64 -6.85
C HIS A 109 19.86 -2.14 -8.30
N GLU A 110 19.75 -3.03 -9.28
CA GLU A 110 19.60 -2.70 -10.71
C GLU A 110 18.36 -1.83 -10.98
N THR A 111 17.28 -2.08 -10.24
CA THR A 111 16.03 -1.31 -10.35
C THR A 111 16.07 0.04 -9.62
N ASN A 112 17.06 0.28 -8.75
CA ASN A 112 17.17 1.42 -7.82
C ASN A 112 16.16 1.38 -6.64
N LEU A 113 15.61 0.20 -6.35
CA LEU A 113 14.88 -0.07 -5.11
C LEU A 113 15.82 -0.12 -3.90
N CYS A 114 17.10 -0.43 -4.11
CA CYS A 114 18.16 -0.40 -3.09
C CYS A 114 19.42 0.29 -3.61
N VAL A 115 20.13 0.96 -2.70
CA VAL A 115 21.43 1.59 -2.95
C VAL A 115 22.47 0.92 -2.07
N GLU A 116 23.59 0.54 -2.67
CA GLU A 116 24.73 -0.01 -1.93
C GLU A 116 25.64 1.11 -1.42
N GLN A 117 26.01 1.04 -0.14
CA GLN A 117 26.95 1.94 0.52
C GLN A 117 27.86 1.12 1.43
N ASN A 118 29.15 1.04 1.10
CA ASN A 118 30.16 0.31 1.89
C ASN A 118 29.73 -1.14 2.22
N GLY A 119 29.23 -1.88 1.23
CA GLY A 119 28.77 -3.27 1.39
C GLY A 119 27.44 -3.43 2.13
N HIS A 120 26.75 -2.34 2.46
CA HIS A 120 25.40 -2.35 3.03
C HIS A 120 24.39 -1.88 1.99
N TYR A 121 23.23 -2.53 1.95
CA TYR A 121 22.12 -2.19 1.08
C TYR A 121 21.08 -1.40 1.87
N LYS A 122 20.71 -0.23 1.36
CA LYS A 122 19.71 0.66 1.94
C LYS A 122 18.54 0.87 0.99
N MET A 123 17.34 0.98 1.53
CA MET A 123 16.14 1.29 0.76
C MET A 123 16.35 2.56 -0.08
N GLY A 124 16.11 2.45 -1.39
CA GLY A 124 16.18 3.54 -2.36
C GLY A 124 14.95 4.44 -2.33
N THR A 125 14.92 5.45 -3.21
CA THR A 125 13.85 6.45 -3.27
C THR A 125 12.72 6.10 -4.23
N GLN A 126 12.76 4.92 -4.87
CA GLN A 126 11.83 4.53 -5.91
C GLN A 126 10.44 4.15 -5.35
N SER A 127 9.38 4.53 -6.07
CA SER A 127 8.01 4.19 -5.69
C SER A 127 7.63 2.78 -6.11
N THR A 128 7.09 2.00 -5.17
CA THR A 128 6.52 0.68 -5.40
C THR A 128 5.00 0.70 -5.55
N HIS A 129 4.38 1.87 -5.76
CA HIS A 129 2.92 1.95 -5.84
C HIS A 129 2.33 1.01 -6.91
N ILE A 130 1.29 0.23 -6.57
CA ILE A 130 0.53 -0.61 -7.51
C ILE A 130 -0.80 0.08 -7.83
N GLU A 131 -1.03 0.37 -9.10
CA GLU A 131 -2.27 1.01 -9.54
C GLU A 131 -3.47 0.05 -9.45
N LYS A 132 -4.64 0.63 -9.17
CA LYS A 132 -5.90 -0.12 -9.15
C LYS A 132 -6.18 -0.73 -10.52
N GLY A 133 -6.37 -2.05 -10.56
CA GLY A 133 -6.61 -2.81 -11.80
C GLY A 133 -5.35 -3.42 -12.42
N SER A 134 -4.17 -3.18 -11.85
CA SER A 134 -2.95 -3.88 -12.25
C SER A 134 -3.07 -5.38 -11.96
N PRO A 135 -2.66 -6.28 -12.89
CA PRO A 135 -2.62 -7.71 -12.62
C PRO A 135 -1.68 -8.07 -11.47
N HIS A 136 -0.64 -7.25 -11.22
CA HIS A 136 0.32 -7.46 -10.12
C HIS A 136 -0.32 -7.31 -8.74
N LEU A 137 -1.44 -6.58 -8.63
CA LEU A 137 -2.14 -6.40 -7.36
C LEU A 137 -2.65 -7.73 -6.80
N LEU A 138 -3.17 -8.59 -7.68
CA LEU A 138 -3.65 -9.93 -7.31
C LEU A 138 -2.48 -10.82 -6.85
N HIS A 139 -1.34 -10.75 -7.53
CA HIS A 139 -0.14 -11.49 -7.14
C HIS A 139 0.38 -11.03 -5.77
N HIS A 140 0.46 -9.72 -5.55
CA HIS A 140 0.86 -9.14 -4.28
C HIS A 140 -0.03 -9.63 -3.12
N TYR A 141 -1.36 -9.52 -3.26
CA TYR A 141 -2.31 -9.99 -2.26
C TYR A 141 -2.22 -11.49 -2.00
N ARG A 142 -2.07 -12.29 -3.06
CA ARG A 142 -1.93 -13.75 -2.96
C ARG A 142 -0.66 -14.12 -2.21
N ASN A 143 0.46 -13.50 -2.52
CA ASN A 143 1.76 -13.86 -1.95
C ASN A 143 1.82 -13.61 -0.43
N TRP A 144 1.27 -12.50 0.04
CA TRP A 144 1.18 -12.23 1.49
C TRP A 144 0.20 -13.16 2.20
N ARG A 145 -0.90 -13.54 1.56
CA ARG A 145 -1.85 -14.51 2.15
C ARG A 145 -1.28 -15.91 2.18
N LEU A 146 -0.53 -16.32 1.16
CA LEU A 146 0.22 -17.58 1.17
C LEU A 146 1.23 -17.60 2.33
N LEU A 147 1.94 -16.49 2.57
CA LEU A 147 2.81 -16.37 3.74
C LEU A 147 2.03 -16.48 5.06
N SER A 148 0.87 -15.83 5.19
CA SER A 148 0.01 -16.00 6.38
C SER A 148 -0.42 -17.44 6.61
N ILE A 149 -0.76 -18.17 5.53
CA ILE A 149 -1.12 -19.58 5.62
C ILE A 149 0.06 -20.39 6.17
N GLN A 150 1.27 -20.16 5.64
CA GLN A 150 2.48 -20.82 6.15
C GLN A 150 2.76 -20.45 7.62
N LYS A 151 2.67 -19.15 7.97
CA LYS A 151 2.88 -18.65 9.33
C LYS A 151 1.85 -19.15 10.34
N SER A 152 0.67 -19.57 9.90
CA SER A 152 -0.36 -20.12 10.80
C SER A 152 0.09 -21.40 11.53
N GLU A 153 1.10 -22.10 11.00
CA GLU A 153 1.69 -23.28 11.64
C GLU A 153 2.68 -22.92 12.77
N THR A 154 3.19 -21.69 12.78
CA THR A 154 4.29 -21.26 13.68
C THR A 154 4.05 -19.85 14.26
N ILE A 155 2.79 -19.44 14.41
CA ILE A 155 2.44 -18.12 14.91
C ILE A 155 2.88 -17.97 16.37
N SER A 156 3.46 -16.82 16.73
CA SER A 156 3.89 -16.53 18.11
C SER A 156 2.76 -15.92 18.94
N ASP A 157 2.94 -15.87 20.27
CA ASP A 157 1.99 -15.21 21.20
C ASP A 157 1.97 -13.67 21.05
N GLU A 158 2.93 -13.08 20.34
CA GLU A 158 3.01 -11.65 20.04
C GLU A 158 2.29 -11.28 18.73
N GLU A 159 2.03 -12.26 17.87
CA GLU A 159 1.36 -12.11 16.59
C GLU A 159 -0.14 -12.40 16.71
N LEU A 160 -0.96 -11.88 15.78
CA LEU A 160 -2.40 -12.09 15.78
C LEU A 160 -2.90 -12.65 14.45
N MET A 161 -3.61 -13.77 14.52
CA MET A 161 -4.39 -14.31 13.42
C MET A 161 -5.80 -14.64 13.90
N TYR A 162 -6.81 -14.11 13.20
CA TYR A 162 -8.21 -14.28 13.55
C TYR A 162 -9.05 -14.56 12.31
N SER A 163 -10.05 -15.43 12.45
CA SER A 163 -11.00 -15.73 11.40
C SER A 163 -12.37 -16.00 12.01
N ALA A 164 -13.41 -15.40 11.43
CA ALA A 164 -14.78 -15.61 11.84
C ALA A 164 -15.70 -15.69 10.62
N ALA A 165 -16.53 -16.74 10.58
CA ALA A 165 -17.67 -16.81 9.67
C ALA A 165 -18.90 -16.27 10.41
N VAL A 166 -19.55 -15.25 9.84
CA VAL A 166 -20.67 -14.56 10.47
C VAL A 166 -21.87 -14.46 9.52
N SER A 167 -23.07 -14.44 10.11
CA SER A 167 -24.30 -14.04 9.43
C SER A 167 -24.70 -12.66 9.95
N LEU A 168 -24.85 -11.67 9.06
CA LEU A 168 -25.13 -10.29 9.43
C LEU A 168 -26.03 -9.60 8.40
N SER A 169 -26.64 -8.48 8.80
CA SER A 169 -27.43 -7.67 7.89
C SER A 169 -26.54 -6.96 6.85
N LYS A 170 -27.13 -6.57 5.71
CA LYS A 170 -26.42 -5.76 4.70
C LYS A 170 -25.94 -4.42 5.27
N LYS A 171 -26.75 -3.81 6.15
CA LYS A 171 -26.43 -2.55 6.83
C LYS A 171 -25.20 -2.70 7.72
N ASP A 172 -25.15 -3.78 8.51
CA ASP A 172 -24.01 -4.02 9.40
C ASP A 172 -22.74 -4.36 8.61
N PHE A 173 -22.88 -5.06 7.47
CA PHE A 173 -21.75 -5.29 6.57
C PHE A 173 -21.15 -3.96 6.05
N GLU A 174 -21.99 -2.99 5.69
CA GLU A 174 -21.51 -1.68 5.24
C GLU A 174 -20.87 -0.88 6.37
N ALA A 175 -21.46 -0.90 7.57
CA ALA A 175 -20.93 -0.22 8.75
C ALA A 175 -19.54 -0.78 9.14
N LEU A 176 -19.42 -2.10 9.28
CA LEU A 176 -18.16 -2.75 9.63
C LEU A 176 -17.08 -2.51 8.57
N ARG A 177 -17.44 -2.47 7.28
CA ARG A 177 -16.49 -2.12 6.22
C ARG A 177 -15.92 -0.71 6.40
N GLU A 178 -16.74 0.27 6.76
CA GLU A 178 -16.28 1.65 7.01
C GLU A 178 -15.39 1.75 8.26
N GLU A 179 -15.69 0.97 9.30
CA GLU A 179 -14.82 0.84 10.47
C GLU A 179 -13.45 0.28 10.10
N MET A 180 -13.40 -0.75 9.24
CA MET A 180 -12.15 -1.29 8.72
C MET A 180 -11.35 -0.27 7.91
N VAL A 181 -12.00 0.57 7.10
CA VAL A 181 -11.31 1.67 6.39
C VAL A 181 -10.70 2.66 7.39
N SER A 182 -11.40 2.97 8.46
CA SER A 182 -10.89 3.85 9.53
C SER A 182 -9.71 3.22 10.25
N PHE A 183 -9.76 1.91 10.53
CA PHE A 183 -8.64 1.15 11.09
C PHE A 183 -7.41 1.17 10.17
N ILE A 184 -7.58 0.92 8.86
CA ILE A 184 -6.47 0.94 7.89
C ILE A 184 -5.78 2.31 7.88
N LYS A 185 -6.55 3.41 7.88
CA LYS A 185 -5.98 4.76 7.93
C LYS A 185 -5.15 4.99 9.20
N LYS A 186 -5.65 4.54 10.36
CA LYS A 186 -4.92 4.62 11.63
C LYS A 186 -3.65 3.77 11.58
N PHE A 187 -3.76 2.52 11.12
CA PHE A 187 -2.64 1.59 11.00
C PHE A 187 -1.51 2.17 10.13
N LEU A 188 -1.84 2.64 8.93
CA LEU A 188 -0.85 3.23 8.01
C LEU A 188 -0.21 4.48 8.61
N LYS A 189 -1.01 5.36 9.24
CA LYS A 189 -0.46 6.54 9.92
C LYS A 189 0.55 6.15 11.00
N THR A 190 0.19 5.20 11.87
CA THR A 190 1.07 4.71 12.93
C THR A 190 2.37 4.13 12.36
N ALA A 191 2.29 3.27 11.34
CA ALA A 191 3.46 2.64 10.73
C ALA A 191 4.37 3.65 10.01
N HIS A 192 3.82 4.69 9.38
CA HIS A 192 4.60 5.72 8.69
C HIS A 192 5.27 6.71 9.65
N GLU A 193 4.65 7.00 10.79
CA GLU A 193 5.20 7.92 11.80
C GLU A 193 6.20 7.23 12.75
N SER A 194 6.15 5.90 12.87
CA SER A 194 7.08 5.13 13.69
C SER A 194 8.46 4.95 13.04
N PRO A 195 9.55 4.95 13.82
CA PRO A 195 10.85 4.51 13.31
C PRO A 195 10.77 3.04 12.85
N ALA A 196 11.45 2.72 11.75
CA ALA A 196 11.47 1.36 11.21
C ALA A 196 12.43 0.47 12.04
N GLU A 197 11.85 -0.45 12.82
CA GLU A 197 12.56 -1.39 13.69
C GLU A 197 12.24 -2.85 13.38
N GLU A 198 11.08 -3.12 12.77
CA GLU A 198 10.54 -4.46 12.51
C GLU A 198 9.88 -4.51 11.13
N VAL A 199 9.91 -5.67 10.45
CA VAL A 199 9.17 -5.87 9.19
C VAL A 199 7.92 -6.69 9.47
N ALA A 200 6.77 -6.03 9.49
CA ALA A 200 5.47 -6.66 9.65
C ALA A 200 4.58 -6.46 8.41
N TYR A 201 3.57 -7.31 8.28
CA TYR A 201 2.56 -7.21 7.23
C TYR A 201 1.16 -7.42 7.80
N LEU A 202 0.17 -6.71 7.24
CA LEU A 202 -1.23 -6.82 7.62
C LEU A 202 -2.04 -7.33 6.41
N ASN A 203 -2.69 -8.47 6.58
CA ASN A 203 -3.71 -8.94 5.66
C ASN A 203 -5.08 -8.67 6.29
N LEU A 204 -5.99 -8.10 5.50
CA LEU A 204 -7.33 -7.79 5.95
C LEU A 204 -8.36 -8.14 4.87
N ASP A 205 -9.26 -9.06 5.20
CA ASP A 205 -10.30 -9.57 4.31
C ASP A 205 -11.67 -9.46 4.98
N PHE A 206 -12.59 -8.76 4.33
CA PHE A 206 -14.01 -8.79 4.71
C PHE A 206 -14.86 -8.98 3.46
N LEU A 207 -15.12 -10.25 3.18
CA LEU A 207 -15.68 -10.73 1.94
C LEU A 207 -17.02 -11.40 2.17
N ARG A 208 -17.86 -11.40 1.14
CA ARG A 208 -19.07 -12.22 1.11
C ARG A 208 -18.69 -13.58 0.51
N VAL A 209 -19.32 -14.64 0.99
CA VAL A 209 -19.02 -16.04 0.59
C VAL A 209 -19.59 -16.39 -0.80
N ARG A 210 -20.41 -15.52 -1.39
CA ARG A 210 -21.12 -15.75 -2.65
C ARG A 210 -20.26 -15.62 -3.90
#